data_AF-A0A1V5HB37-F1
#
_entry.id   AF-A0A1V5HB37-F1
#
_cell.length_a   1.000
_cell.length_b   1.000
_cell.length_c   1.000
_cell.angle_alpha   90.00
_cell.angle_beta   90.00
_cell.angle_gamma   90.00
#
_symmetry.space_group_name_H-M   'P 1'
#
loop_
_entity.id
_entity.type
_entity.pdbx_description
1 polymer ?
#
loop_
_entity_poly.entity_id
_entity_poly.type
_entity_poly.pdbx_seq_one_letter_code
_entity_poly.pdbx_strand_id
1 'polypeptide(L)'
;MKRNWIRNIIGGLSFTTALFVFQACYGTPQDFGLDLFIEGKVVSKATGEPIKGIKVSAPQLQYTITNDKGEFSFYTIKSDKVQISFEDIDGAENGTFIKKDSIFSMVKDKVYLNIKLESSK
;
A
#
# COMPACT_ATOMS: atom_id res chain seq x y z
N MET A 1 52.43 -7.60 -23.78
CA MET A 1 51.13 -6.89 -23.91
C MET A 1 49.95 -7.77 -24.31
N LYS A 2 50.03 -8.62 -25.35
CA LYS A 2 48.88 -9.43 -25.86
C LYS A 2 48.23 -10.39 -24.84
N ARG A 3 49.00 -11.07 -23.98
CA ARG A 3 48.47 -12.09 -23.03
C ARG A 3 47.61 -11.52 -21.90
N ASN A 4 47.95 -10.33 -21.39
CA ASN A 4 47.20 -9.70 -20.29
C ASN A 4 45.84 -9.16 -20.74
N TRP A 5 45.76 -8.65 -21.97
CA TRP A 5 44.51 -8.14 -22.53
C TRP A 5 43.50 -9.27 -22.79
N ILE A 6 43.96 -10.40 -23.32
CA ILE A 6 43.14 -11.61 -23.50
C ILE A 6 42.63 -12.12 -22.14
N ARG A 7 43.48 -12.15 -21.11
CA ARG A 7 43.08 -12.56 -19.76
C ARG A 7 42.02 -11.62 -19.17
N ASN A 8 42.13 -10.31 -19.40
CA ASN A 8 41.16 -9.34 -18.93
C ASN A 8 39.81 -9.45 -19.66
N ILE A 9 39.82 -9.73 -20.97
CA ILE A 9 38.60 -9.99 -21.74
C ILE A 9 37.89 -11.25 -21.26
N ILE A 10 38.63 -12.35 -21.08
CA ILE A 10 38.07 -13.62 -20.58
C ILE A 10 37.53 -13.44 -19.16
N GLY A 11 38.27 -12.74 -18.29
CA GLY A 11 37.81 -12.44 -16.93
C GLY A 11 36.51 -11.61 -16.91
N GLY A 12 36.41 -10.60 -17.78
CA GLY A 12 35.21 -9.79 -17.93
C GLY A 12 34.01 -10.59 -18.47
N LEU A 13 34.22 -11.39 -19.51
CA LEU A 13 33.16 -12.24 -20.09
C LEU A 13 32.67 -13.30 -19.10
N SER A 14 33.57 -13.96 -18.37
CA SER A 14 33.21 -14.95 -17.35
C SER A 14 32.38 -14.32 -16.21
N PHE A 15 32.71 -13.09 -15.81
CA PHE A 15 31.95 -12.37 -14.78
C PHE A 15 30.55 -11.99 -15.29
N THR A 16 30.42 -11.54 -16.54
CA THR A 16 29.10 -11.27 -17.13
C THR A 16 28.25 -12.53 -17.24
N THR A 17 28.83 -13.67 -17.66
CA THR A 17 28.12 -14.95 -17.74
C THR A 17 27.59 -15.38 -16.37
N ALA A 18 28.37 -15.22 -15.30
CA ALA A 18 27.91 -15.51 -13.95
C ALA A 18 26.67 -14.70 -13.56
N LEU A 19 26.64 -13.39 -13.88
CA LEU A 19 25.48 -12.52 -13.59
C LEU A 19 24.22 -12.94 -14.34
N PHE A 20 24.33 -13.43 -15.58
CA PHE A 20 23.19 -13.94 -16.35
C PHE A 20 22.68 -15.30 -15.86
N VAL A 21 23.56 -16.18 -15.38
CA VAL A 21 23.15 -17.49 -14.83
C VAL A 21 22.31 -17.32 -13.57
N PHE A 22 22.63 -16.37 -12.70
CA PHE A 22 21.81 -16.10 -11.52
C PHE A 22 20.42 -15.57 -11.85
N GLN A 23 20.24 -14.84 -12.96
CA GLN A 23 18.91 -14.44 -13.42
C GLN A 23 18.13 -15.63 -14.03
N ALA A 24 18.81 -16.54 -14.72
CA ALA A 24 18.19 -17.71 -15.34
C ALA A 24 17.76 -18.80 -14.33
N CYS A 25 18.52 -18.99 -13.23
CA CYS A 25 18.22 -20.02 -12.23
C CYS A 25 17.07 -19.65 -11.29
N TYR A 26 16.80 -18.35 -11.09
CA TYR A 26 15.76 -17.89 -10.17
C TYR A 26 14.57 -17.23 -10.87
N GLY A 27 14.72 -16.85 -12.14
CA GLY A 27 13.71 -16.09 -12.87
C GLY A 27 13.43 -14.73 -12.23
N THR A 28 12.59 -13.93 -12.88
CA THR A 28 11.97 -12.78 -12.23
C THR A 28 10.86 -13.29 -11.30
N PRO A 29 10.81 -12.87 -10.02
CA PRO A 29 9.68 -13.18 -9.16
C PRO A 29 8.36 -12.84 -9.88
N GLN A 30 7.46 -13.82 -9.97
CA GLN A 30 6.19 -13.61 -10.63
C GLN A 30 5.29 -12.77 -9.72
N ASP A 31 4.76 -11.68 -10.25
CA ASP A 31 3.68 -10.94 -9.60
C ASP A 31 2.38 -11.74 -9.77
N PHE A 32 1.85 -12.22 -8.64
CA PHE A 32 0.61 -12.99 -8.62
C PHE A 32 -0.64 -12.10 -8.58
N GLY A 33 -0.50 -10.76 -8.55
CA GLY A 33 -1.64 -9.83 -8.49
C GLY A 33 -2.54 -10.09 -7.27
N LEU A 34 -1.91 -10.50 -6.16
CA LEU A 34 -2.60 -10.80 -4.90
C LEU A 34 -2.74 -9.56 -4.02
N ASP A 35 -2.36 -8.40 -4.54
CA ASP A 35 -2.53 -7.11 -3.92
C ASP A 35 -3.83 -6.44 -4.39
N LEU A 36 -4.36 -5.62 -3.50
CA LEU A 36 -5.51 -4.76 -3.73
C LEU A 36 -5.07 -3.35 -3.41
N PHE A 37 -5.22 -2.44 -4.38
CA PHE A 37 -5.03 -1.02 -4.13
C PHE A 37 -6.31 -0.39 -3.57
N ILE A 38 -6.21 0.14 -2.35
CA ILE A 38 -7.28 0.91 -1.71
C ILE A 38 -6.86 2.36 -1.66
N GLU A 39 -7.72 3.23 -2.15
CA GLU A 39 -7.60 4.67 -1.98
C GLU A 39 -8.94 5.24 -1.51
N GLY A 40 -8.93 6.44 -0.97
CA GLY A 40 -10.17 7.05 -0.52
C GLY A 40 -9.99 8.38 0.16
N LYS A 41 -11.13 8.88 0.65
CA LYS A 41 -11.23 10.13 1.37
C LYS A 41 -12.14 9.98 2.58
N VAL A 42 -11.71 10.54 3.70
CA VAL A 42 -12.45 10.60 4.96
C VAL A 42 -12.90 12.03 5.21
N VAL A 43 -14.20 12.20 5.44
CA VAL A 43 -14.83 13.50 5.71
C VAL A 43 -15.75 13.44 6.93
N SER A 44 -15.94 14.58 7.58
CA SER A 44 -16.93 14.74 8.65
C SER A 44 -18.35 14.63 8.09
N LYS A 45 -19.19 13.83 8.71
CA LYS A 45 -20.61 13.73 8.33
C LYS A 45 -21.36 15.03 8.60
N ALA A 46 -20.96 15.79 9.63
CA ALA A 46 -21.62 17.01 10.06
C ALA A 46 -21.27 18.20 9.17
N THR A 47 -19.97 18.43 8.90
CA THR A 47 -19.50 19.60 8.15
C THR A 47 -19.19 19.31 6.68
N GLY A 48 -18.98 18.05 6.32
CA GLY A 48 -18.51 17.65 4.99
C GLY A 48 -17.02 17.94 4.76
N GLU A 49 -16.31 18.45 5.77
CA GLU A 49 -14.89 18.83 5.67
C GLU A 49 -13.98 17.59 5.75
N PRO A 50 -12.82 17.63 5.06
CA PRO A 50 -11.83 16.56 5.15
C PRO A 50 -11.27 16.42 6.56
N ILE A 51 -11.04 15.18 7.00
CA ILE A 51 -10.48 14.89 8.33
C ILE A 51 -9.05 14.36 8.17
N LYS A 52 -8.08 15.13 8.67
CA LYS A 52 -6.68 14.73 8.81
C LYS A 52 -6.50 13.86 10.06
N GLY A 53 -5.51 12.96 10.05
CA GLY A 53 -5.08 12.25 11.26
C GLY A 53 -5.82 10.96 11.55
N ILE A 54 -6.79 10.57 10.71
CA ILE A 54 -7.54 9.33 10.88
C ILE A 54 -6.66 8.15 10.48
N LYS A 55 -6.52 7.19 11.40
CA LYS A 55 -5.87 5.91 11.15
C LYS A 55 -6.80 5.03 10.34
N VAL A 56 -6.35 4.64 9.16
CA VAL A 56 -7.02 3.70 8.28
C VAL A 56 -6.24 2.40 8.26
N SER A 57 -6.86 1.29 8.69
CA SER A 57 -6.16 0.02 8.85
C SER A 57 -6.89 -1.16 8.21
N ALA A 58 -6.11 -2.13 7.74
CA ALA A 58 -6.57 -3.46 7.37
C ALA A 58 -6.18 -4.49 8.44
N PRO A 59 -6.86 -5.66 8.52
CA PRO A 59 -6.62 -6.68 9.54
C PRO A 59 -5.17 -7.18 9.67
N GLN A 60 -4.36 -7.07 8.62
CA GLN A 60 -3.00 -7.61 8.57
C GLN A 60 -1.92 -6.51 8.64
N LEU A 61 -1.93 -5.76 9.74
CA LEU A 61 -0.86 -4.84 10.21
C LEU A 61 -0.53 -3.62 9.33
N GLN A 62 -1.10 -3.49 8.14
CA GLN A 62 -0.95 -2.28 7.33
C GLN A 62 -1.96 -1.23 7.78
N TYR A 63 -1.44 -0.03 8.03
CA TYR A 63 -2.25 1.15 8.25
C TYR A 63 -1.58 2.36 7.58
N THR A 64 -2.40 3.37 7.32
CA THR A 64 -1.96 4.69 6.90
C THR A 64 -2.74 5.75 7.68
N ILE A 65 -2.31 6.99 7.60
CA ILE A 65 -2.95 8.13 8.25
C ILE A 65 -3.43 9.08 7.16
N THR A 66 -4.65 9.62 7.30
CA THR A 66 -5.18 10.58 6.34
C THR A 66 -4.38 11.88 6.35
N ASN A 67 -4.13 12.41 5.15
CA ASN A 67 -3.41 13.68 4.97
C ASN A 67 -4.31 14.91 5.26
N ASP A 68 -3.78 16.12 5.04
CA ASP A 68 -4.51 17.39 5.24
C ASP A 68 -5.81 17.50 4.41
N LYS A 69 -5.91 16.75 3.31
CA LYS A 69 -7.10 16.68 2.45
C LYS A 69 -8.03 15.52 2.83
N GLY A 70 -7.74 14.80 3.91
CA GLY A 70 -8.49 13.62 4.36
C GLY A 70 -8.30 12.40 3.46
N GLU A 71 -7.29 12.41 2.58
CA GLU A 71 -7.05 11.34 1.60
C GLU A 71 -6.13 10.27 2.18
N PHE A 72 -6.32 9.03 1.73
CA PHE A 72 -5.49 7.88 2.09
C PHE A 72 -5.32 6.94 0.90
N SER A 73 -4.22 6.20 0.89
CA SER A 73 -4.01 5.10 -0.06
C SER A 73 -3.00 4.09 0.46
N PHE A 74 -3.25 2.80 0.23
CA PHE A 74 -2.32 1.72 0.54
C PHE A 74 -2.69 0.45 -0.23
N TYR A 75 -1.74 -0.47 -0.35
CA TYR A 75 -1.99 -1.82 -0.85
C TYR A 75 -2.32 -2.74 0.32
N THR A 76 -3.21 -3.71 0.11
CA THR A 76 -3.49 -4.79 1.05
C THR A 76 -3.64 -6.13 0.33
N ILE A 77 -3.83 -7.23 1.06
CA ILE A 77 -4.03 -8.55 0.45
C ILE A 77 -5.44 -8.65 -0.15
N LYS A 78 -5.51 -9.16 -1.37
CA LYS A 78 -6.76 -9.44 -2.07
C LYS A 78 -7.49 -10.60 -1.39
N SER A 79 -8.74 -10.36 -1.00
CA SER A 79 -9.63 -11.32 -0.33
C SER A 79 -11.07 -11.06 -0.77
N ASP A 80 -11.92 -12.09 -0.72
CA ASP A 80 -13.35 -11.99 -1.05
C ASP A 80 -14.07 -10.93 -0.20
N LYS A 81 -13.62 -10.79 1.04
CA LYS A 81 -14.11 -9.77 1.98
C LYS A 81 -12.91 -9.06 2.59
N VAL A 82 -12.90 -7.74 2.41
CA VAL A 82 -11.90 -6.87 3.02
C VAL A 82 -12.60 -5.98 4.03
N GLN A 83 -12.10 -6.02 5.26
CA GLN A 83 -12.51 -5.12 6.33
C GLN A 83 -11.50 -3.99 6.41
N ILE A 84 -11.97 -2.76 6.49
CA ILE A 84 -11.15 -1.58 6.73
C ILE A 84 -11.72 -0.84 7.92
N SER A 85 -10.84 -0.53 8.87
CA SER A 85 -11.17 0.19 10.09
C SER A 85 -10.68 1.64 9.99
N PHE A 86 -11.53 2.55 10.47
CA PHE A 86 -11.26 3.97 10.56
C PHE A 86 -11.32 4.37 12.03
N GLU A 87 -10.19 4.79 12.57
CA GLU A 87 -10.01 5.09 13.99
C GLU A 87 -9.39 6.48 14.15
N ASP A 88 -9.96 7.27 15.05
CA ASP A 88 -9.38 8.51 15.50
C ASP A 88 -8.32 8.20 16.58
N ILE A 89 -7.08 8.59 16.32
CA ILE A 89 -5.94 8.37 17.21
C ILE A 89 -5.39 9.68 17.80
N ASP A 90 -5.85 10.83 17.32
CA ASP A 90 -5.37 12.15 17.76
C ASP A 90 -6.30 12.80 18.80
N GLY A 91 -7.55 12.32 18.91
CA GLY A 91 -8.46 12.52 20.04
C GLY A 91 -9.00 13.94 20.23
N ALA A 92 -8.31 14.97 19.72
CA ALA A 92 -8.70 16.38 19.90
C ALA A 92 -8.17 17.36 18.83
N GLU A 93 -7.29 16.97 17.91
CA GLU A 93 -6.69 17.94 16.96
C GLU A 93 -7.74 18.44 15.96
N ASN A 94 -8.64 17.56 15.52
CA ASN A 94 -9.69 17.86 14.54
C ASN A 94 -11.11 17.52 15.04
N GLY A 95 -11.28 17.39 16.35
CA GLY A 95 -12.47 16.86 17.00
C GLY A 95 -12.40 15.34 17.18
N THR A 96 -13.31 14.79 18.00
CA THR A 96 -13.32 13.35 18.30
C THR A 96 -14.30 12.63 17.38
N PHE A 97 -13.86 11.56 16.71
CA PHE A 97 -14.70 10.77 15.80
C PHE A 97 -14.94 9.34 16.29
N ILE A 98 -16.13 8.82 16.01
CA ILE A 98 -16.50 7.44 16.36
C ILE A 98 -15.82 6.49 15.39
N LYS A 99 -15.19 5.43 15.94
CA LYS A 99 -14.61 4.35 15.16
C LYS A 99 -15.66 3.75 14.21
N LYS A 100 -15.27 3.56 12.95
CA LYS A 100 -16.13 2.95 11.93
C LYS A 100 -15.39 1.84 11.22
N ASP A 101 -16.05 0.69 11.10
CA ASP A 101 -15.56 -0.42 10.29
C ASP A 101 -16.41 -0.52 9.02
N SER A 102 -15.75 -0.76 7.88
CA SER A 102 -16.39 -0.96 6.59
C SER A 102 -15.95 -2.29 6.00
N ILE A 103 -16.91 -3.11 5.61
CA ILE A 103 -16.66 -4.38 4.91
C ILE A 103 -17.16 -4.25 3.50
N PHE A 104 -16.33 -4.60 2.53
CA PHE A 104 -16.72 -4.65 1.12
C PHE A 104 -16.33 -5.98 0.50
N SER A 105 -17.18 -6.44 -0.42
CA SER A 105 -16.92 -7.61 -1.26
C SER A 105 -16.28 -7.15 -2.56
N MET A 106 -15.21 -7.82 -2.95
CA MET A 106 -14.38 -7.33 -4.06
C MET A 106 -14.76 -7.95 -5.41
N VAL A 107 -14.76 -7.09 -6.44
CA VAL A 107 -14.90 -7.50 -7.85
C VAL A 107 -13.72 -6.99 -8.71
N LYS A 108 -12.86 -6.11 -8.19
CA LYS A 108 -11.80 -5.39 -8.94
C LYS A 108 -10.54 -5.20 -8.10
N ASP A 109 -9.39 -5.03 -8.77
CA ASP A 109 -8.05 -4.85 -8.16
C ASP A 109 -7.81 -3.47 -7.55
N LYS A 110 -8.76 -2.55 -7.75
CA LYS A 110 -8.73 -1.18 -7.21
C LYS A 110 -10.09 -0.80 -6.64
N VAL A 111 -10.08 -0.22 -5.43
CA VAL A 111 -11.28 0.26 -4.73
C VAL A 111 -11.08 1.69 -4.24
N TYR A 112 -12.06 2.55 -4.51
CA TYR A 112 -12.13 3.90 -3.96
C TYR A 112 -13.19 3.96 -2.85
N LEU A 113 -12.81 4.43 -1.65
CA LEU A 113 -13.69 4.54 -0.49
C LEU A 113 -13.97 6.01 -0.14
N ASN A 114 -15.24 6.41 -0.12
CA ASN A 114 -15.66 7.71 0.37
C ASN A 114 -16.35 7.54 1.74
N ILE A 115 -15.64 7.84 2.81
CA ILE A 115 -16.06 7.54 4.18
C ILE A 115 -16.48 8.81 4.90
N LYS A 116 -17.71 8.79 5.40
CA LYS A 116 -18.24 9.81 6.31
C LYS A 116 -18.16 9.30 7.74
N LEU A 117 -17.44 10.01 8.61
CA LEU A 117 -17.34 9.70 10.04
C LEU A 117 -18.26 10.60 10.87
N GLU A 118 -18.82 10.03 11.93
CA GLU A 118 -19.66 10.74 12.89
C GLU A 118 -18.80 11.30 14.01
N SER A 119 -19.07 12.54 14.41
CA SER A 119 -18.43 13.11 15.59
C SER A 119 -19.01 12.46 16.85
N SER A 120 -18.19 12.30 17.88
CA SER A 120 -18.58 11.75 19.16
C SER A 120 -19.33 12.75 20.06
N LYS A 121 -19.69 13.95 19.56
CA LYS A 121 -20.45 14.99 20.25
C LYS A 121 -21.77 15.28 19.55
#